data_AF-A0A1I7VG89-F1
#
_entry.id   AF-A0A1I7VG89-F1
#
_cell.length_a   1.000
_cell.length_b   1.000
_cell.length_c   1.000
_cell.angle_alpha   90.00
_cell.angle_beta   90.00
_cell.angle_gamma   90.00
#
_symmetry.space_group_name_H-M   'P 1'
#
loop_
_entity.id
_entity.type
_entity.pdbx_description
1 polymer ?
#
loop_
_entity_poly.entity_id
_entity_poly.type
_entity_poly.pdbx_seq_one_letter_code
_entity_poly.pdbx_strand_id
1 'polypeptide(L)'
;MKLSRAVSCTALGVIVVYAAAVLLGAPLLRQLSHKCSLARHLSLGGIFGAWFGAFVIPFDWDRWWQRWPVPCVFGAVIGGILGCMTSSYKILFSYLGRQGKLEKFV
;
A
#
# COMPACT_ATOMS: atom_id res chain seq x y z
N MET A 1 12.58 -27.00 15.92
CA MET A 1 11.11 -26.80 16.00
C MET A 1 10.63 -25.33 16.02
N LYS A 2 11.49 -24.31 15.85
CA LYS A 2 11.09 -22.88 15.87
C LYS A 2 10.68 -22.32 14.49
N LEU A 3 11.17 -22.94 13.41
CA LEU A 3 10.97 -22.45 12.03
C LEU A 3 9.57 -22.74 11.47
N SER A 4 9.03 -23.94 11.72
CA SER A 4 7.71 -24.35 11.21
C SER A 4 6.57 -23.52 11.80
N ARG A 5 6.67 -23.11 13.08
CA ARG A 5 5.68 -22.23 13.73
C ARG A 5 5.73 -20.79 13.20
N ALA A 6 6.92 -20.29 12.87
CA ALA A 6 7.08 -18.95 12.30
C ALA A 6 6.47 -18.87 10.88
N VAL A 7 6.70 -19.90 10.06
CA VAL A 7 6.15 -19.98 8.69
C VAL A 7 4.62 -20.12 8.69
N SER A 8 4.04 -20.86 9.64
CA SER A 8 2.58 -20.93 9.78
C SER A 8 1.95 -19.61 10.22
N CYS A 9 2.59 -18.87 11.14
CA CYS A 9 2.09 -17.56 11.57
C CYS A 9 2.19 -16.48 10.49
N THR A 10 3.20 -16.54 9.61
CA THR A 10 3.32 -15.63 8.47
C THR A 10 2.30 -15.94 7.38
N ALA A 11 2.06 -17.22 7.08
CA ALA A 11 1.06 -17.63 6.09
C ALA A 11 -0.36 -17.25 6.54
N LEU A 12 -0.69 -17.48 7.82
CA LEU A 12 -1.98 -17.08 8.39
C LEU A 12 -2.11 -15.55 8.45
N GLY A 13 -1.05 -14.83 8.81
CA GLY A 13 -1.04 -13.37 8.82
C GLY A 13 -1.28 -12.78 7.42
N VAL A 14 -0.63 -13.33 6.39
CA VAL A 14 -0.83 -12.90 5.00
C VAL A 14 -2.25 -13.19 4.53
N ILE A 15 -2.81 -14.36 4.82
CA ILE A 15 -4.19 -14.73 4.44
C ILE A 15 -5.22 -13.86 5.17
N VAL A 16 -5.03 -13.57 6.45
CA VAL A 16 -5.95 -12.72 7.23
C VAL A 16 -5.88 -11.27 6.77
N VAL A 17 -4.70 -10.75 6.48
CA VAL A 17 -4.53 -9.39 5.92
C VAL A 17 -5.11 -9.32 4.50
N TYR A 18 -4.96 -10.36 3.69
CA TYR A 18 -5.54 -10.44 2.35
C TYR A 18 -7.08 -10.53 2.40
N ALA A 19 -7.62 -11.37 3.29
CA ALA A 19 -9.05 -11.52 3.50
C ALA A 19 -9.67 -10.25 4.07
N ALA A 20 -9.02 -9.57 5.02
CA ALA A 20 -9.47 -8.29 5.55
C ALA A 20 -9.42 -7.19 4.48
N ALA A 21 -8.38 -7.14 3.65
CA ALA A 21 -8.27 -6.18 2.55
C ALA A 21 -9.35 -6.41 1.47
N VAL A 22 -9.69 -7.67 1.17
CA VAL A 22 -10.74 -8.03 0.20
C VAL A 22 -12.14 -7.84 0.80
N LEU A 23 -12.38 -8.22 2.06
CA LEU A 23 -13.67 -8.09 2.74
C LEU A 23 -13.98 -6.65 3.17
N LEU A 24 -12.97 -5.80 3.43
CA LEU A 24 -13.17 -4.35 3.58
C LEU A 24 -13.32 -3.64 2.22
N GLY A 25 -12.87 -4.28 1.13
CA GLY A 25 -13.10 -3.81 -0.24
C GLY A 25 -14.50 -4.13 -0.79
N ALA A 26 -15.05 -5.31 -0.47
CA ALA A 26 -16.28 -5.83 -1.08
C ALA A 26 -17.59 -5.06 -0.79
N PRO A 27 -17.92 -4.64 0.46
CA PRO A 27 -19.17 -3.93 0.74
C PRO A 27 -19.14 -2.44 0.36
N LEU A 28 -17.98 -1.89 -0.05
CA LEU A 28 -17.82 -0.48 -0.43
C LEU A 28 -17.86 -0.24 -1.96
N LEU A 29 -18.15 -1.27 -2.76
CA LEU A 29 -18.14 -1.24 -4.23
C LEU A 29 -19.46 -0.76 -4.88
N ARG A 30 -20.25 0.09 -4.20
CA ARG A 30 -21.52 0.60 -4.77
C ARG A 30 -21.61 2.11 -4.98
N GLN A 31 -20.62 2.94 -4.59
CA GLN A 31 -20.84 4.40 -4.61
C GLN A 31 -19.81 5.36 -5.26
N LEU A 32 -18.49 5.12 -5.41
CA LEU A 32 -17.57 6.26 -5.70
C LEU A 32 -16.39 5.95 -6.67
N SER A 33 -16.59 6.24 -7.96
CA SER A 33 -15.61 6.14 -9.07
C SER A 33 -14.25 6.83 -8.79
N HIS A 34 -14.22 7.93 -8.03
CA HIS A 34 -12.98 8.66 -7.71
C HIS A 34 -12.20 8.13 -6.49
N LYS A 35 -12.86 7.46 -5.54
CA LYS A 35 -12.20 6.91 -4.33
C LYS A 35 -11.51 5.58 -4.60
N CYS A 36 -11.98 4.80 -5.59
CA CYS A 36 -11.35 3.55 -6.03
C CYS A 36 -9.93 3.74 -6.56
N SER A 37 -9.64 4.86 -7.24
CA SER A 37 -8.29 5.13 -7.76
C SER A 37 -7.29 5.34 -6.63
N LEU A 38 -7.67 6.10 -5.59
CA LEU A 38 -6.83 6.31 -4.40
C LEU A 38 -6.57 4.99 -3.66
N ALA A 39 -7.63 4.21 -3.42
CA ALA A 39 -7.53 2.91 -2.76
C ALA A 39 -6.60 1.94 -3.51
N ARG A 40 -6.66 1.92 -4.84
CA ARG A 40 -5.77 1.10 -5.68
C ARG A 40 -4.30 1.50 -5.54
N HIS A 41 -3.98 2.80 -5.59
CA HIS A 41 -2.59 3.26 -5.45
C HIS A 41 -2.06 3.04 -4.03
N LEU A 42 -2.92 3.15 -3.01
CA LEU A 42 -2.58 2.86 -1.61
C LEU A 42 -2.25 1.37 -1.41
N SER A 43 -3.10 0.46 -1.90
CA SER A 43 -2.87 -0.98 -1.77
C SER A 43 -1.62 -1.43 -2.53
N LEU A 44 -1.42 -0.96 -3.76
CA LEU A 44 -0.23 -1.28 -4.55
C LEU A 44 1.03 -0.72 -3.88
N GLY A 45 0.99 0.55 -3.46
CA GLY A 45 2.11 1.18 -2.76
C GLY A 45 2.49 0.44 -1.48
N GLY A 46 1.51 0.03 -0.67
CA GLY A 46 1.74 -0.74 0.55
C GLY A 46 2.33 -2.13 0.30
N ILE A 47 1.86 -2.85 -0.74
CA ILE A 47 2.40 -4.17 -1.09
C ILE A 47 3.86 -4.07 -1.57
N PHE A 48 4.13 -3.12 -2.48
CA PHE A 48 5.51 -2.89 -2.94
C PHE A 48 6.41 -2.43 -1.80
N GLY A 49 5.92 -1.56 -0.92
CA GLY A 49 6.66 -1.12 0.25
C GLY A 49 6.97 -2.25 1.23
N ALA A 50 6.00 -3.13 1.50
CA ALA A 50 6.20 -4.31 2.36
C ALA A 50 7.24 -5.28 1.76
N TRP A 51 7.20 -5.46 0.45
CA TRP A 51 8.15 -6.29 -0.30
C TRP A 51 9.57 -5.71 -0.22
N PHE A 52 9.74 -4.39 -0.39
CA PHE A 52 11.03 -3.72 -0.19
C PHE A 52 11.54 -3.84 1.26
N GLY A 53 10.64 -3.75 2.25
CA GLY A 53 10.99 -3.96 3.65
C GLY A 53 11.50 -5.38 3.96
N ALA A 54 11.10 -6.38 3.17
CA ALA A 54 11.59 -7.74 3.33
C ALA A 54 13.07 -7.91 2.92
N PHE A 55 13.59 -7.08 2.01
CA PHE A 55 15.01 -7.08 1.62
C PHE A 55 15.95 -6.56 2.72
N VAL A 56 15.42 -5.87 3.73
CA VAL A 56 16.22 -5.34 4.84
C VAL A 56 16.54 -6.44 5.88
N ILE A 57 15.84 -7.57 5.82
CA ILE A 57 15.98 -8.71 6.76
C ILE A 57 17.27 -9.52 6.48
N PRO A 58 17.62 -9.89 5.22
CA PRO A 58 18.87 -10.59 4.93
C PRO A 58 20.13 -9.77 5.16
N PHE A 59 20.03 -8.43 5.21
CA PHE A 59 21.14 -7.51 5.48
C PHE A 59 21.42 -7.39 6.99
N ASP A 60 21.30 -8.50 7.71
CA ASP A 60 21.21 -8.58 9.17
C ASP A 60 22.35 -7.82 9.86
N TRP A 61 22.02 -6.65 10.43
CA TRP A 61 22.93 -5.80 11.19
C TRP A 61 22.70 -5.99 12.70
N ASP A 62 22.06 -7.11 13.08
CA ASP A 62 21.74 -7.51 14.45
C ASP A 62 20.95 -6.44 15.23
N ARG A 63 20.08 -5.70 14.52
CA ARG A 63 19.25 -4.65 15.14
C ARG A 63 17.84 -5.15 15.43
N TRP A 64 17.33 -4.75 16.59
CA TRP A 64 15.98 -5.12 17.06
C TRP A 64 14.86 -4.71 16.09
N TRP A 65 15.05 -3.67 15.29
CA TRP A 65 14.09 -3.17 14.29
C TRP A 65 14.11 -3.94 12.96
N GLN A 66 15.13 -4.78 12.69
CA GLN A 66 15.19 -5.65 11.51
C GLN A 66 14.46 -6.99 11.72
N ARG A 67 14.03 -7.28 12.95
CA ARG A 67 13.25 -8.49 13.23
C ARG A 67 11.94 -8.46 12.47
N TRP A 68 11.67 -9.52 11.74
CA TRP A 68 10.37 -9.73 11.14
C TRP A 68 9.26 -9.67 12.22
N PRO A 69 8.11 -8.99 12.01
CA PRO A 69 7.65 -8.33 10.77
C PRO A 69 7.93 -6.81 10.72
N VAL A 70 8.72 -6.25 11.63
CA VAL A 70 8.90 -4.81 11.81
C VAL A 70 9.29 -4.07 10.52
N PRO A 71 10.34 -4.48 9.75
CA PRO A 71 10.75 -3.72 8.57
C PRO A 71 9.72 -3.81 7.43
N CYS A 72 8.95 -4.89 7.33
CA CYS A 72 7.86 -5.03 6.36
C CYS A 72 6.68 -4.10 6.68
N VAL A 73 6.35 -3.91 7.97
CA VAL A 73 5.29 -2.98 8.39
C VAL A 73 5.69 -1.53 8.10
N PHE A 74 6.93 -1.15 8.43
CA PHE A 74 7.47 0.16 8.08
C PHE A 74 7.47 0.39 6.57
N GLY A 75 7.90 -0.61 5.79
CA GLY A 75 7.84 -0.57 4.34
C GLY A 75 6.41 -0.37 3.81
N ALA A 76 5.43 -1.10 4.35
CA ALA A 76 4.03 -0.98 3.96
C ALA A 76 3.45 0.42 4.22
N VAL A 77 3.76 1.01 5.37
CA VAL A 77 3.29 2.36 5.74
C VAL A 77 3.90 3.41 4.81
N ILE A 78 5.22 3.35 4.58
CA ILE A 78 5.92 4.28 3.68
C ILE A 78 5.39 4.14 2.25
N GLY A 79 5.28 2.91 1.77
CA GLY A 79 4.73 2.63 0.44
C GLY A 79 3.29 3.11 0.27
N GLY A 80 2.47 2.99 1.31
CA GLY A 80 1.10 3.51 1.31
C GLY A 80 1.02 5.03 1.23
N ILE A 81 1.88 5.74 1.99
CA ILE A 81 1.99 7.21 1.94
C ILE A 81 2.36 7.67 0.52
N LEU A 82 3.34 7.02 -0.10
CA LEU A 82 3.76 7.31 -1.48
C LEU A 82 2.63 7.04 -2.49
N GLY A 83 1.87 5.96 -2.30
CA GLY A 83 0.67 5.64 -3.10
C GLY A 83 -0.38 6.76 -3.04
N CYS A 84 -0.65 7.29 -1.84
CA CYS A 84 -1.55 8.43 -1.65
C CYS A 84 -1.03 9.71 -2.32
N MET A 85 0.25 10.05 -2.13
CA MET A 85 0.87 11.23 -2.75
C MET A 85 0.78 11.19 -4.29
N THR A 86 1.05 10.01 -4.87
CA THR A 86 0.98 9.81 -6.34
C THR A 86 -0.44 10.04 -6.87
N SER A 87 -1.45 9.54 -6.14
CA SER A 87 -2.85 9.74 -6.52
C SER A 87 -3.25 11.23 -6.44
N SER A 88 -2.84 11.92 -5.37
CA SER A 88 -3.10 13.36 -5.21
C SER A 88 -2.49 14.19 -6.33
N TYR A 89 -1.24 13.89 -6.72
CA TYR A 89 -0.57 14.56 -7.83
C TYR A 89 -1.31 14.38 -9.16
N LYS A 90 -1.75 13.15 -9.48
CA LYS A 90 -2.48 12.86 -10.74
C LYS A 90 -3.82 13.59 -10.80
N ILE A 91 -4.52 13.68 -9.67
CA ILE A 91 -5.78 14.44 -9.57
C ILE A 91 -5.50 15.92 -9.80
N LEU A 92 -4.52 16.49 -9.11
CA LEU A 92 -4.17 17.91 -9.23
C LEU A 92 -3.77 18.29 -10.66
N PHE A 93 -2.90 17.50 -11.30
CA PHE A 93 -2.49 17.72 -12.69
C PHE A 93 -3.68 17.65 -13.67
N SER A 94 -4.60 16.71 -13.44
CA SER A 94 -5.83 16.61 -14.24
C SER A 94 -6.74 17.82 -14.07
N TYR A 95 -6.78 18.42 -12.86
CA TYR A 95 -7.51 19.66 -12.61
C TYR A 95 -6.89 20.85 -13.34
N LEU A 96 -5.56 21.01 -13.26
CA LEU A 96 -4.84 22.11 -13.90
C LEU A 96 -4.98 22.07 -15.44
N GLY A 97 -4.87 20.90 -16.05
CA GLY A 97 -5.06 20.74 -17.49
C GLY A 97 -6.49 21.04 -17.97
N ARG A 98 -7.50 20.93 -17.08
CA ARG A 98 -8.90 21.22 -17.40
C ARG A 98 -9.20 22.72 -17.38
N GLN A 99 -8.59 23.47 -16.46
CA GLN A 99 -8.72 24.92 -16.38
C GLN A 99 -8.16 25.62 -17.62
N GLY A 100 -6.94 25.25 -18.03
CA GLY A 100 -6.33 25.83 -19.25
C GLY A 100 -7.05 25.49 -20.56
N LYS A 101 -7.98 24.52 -20.54
CA LYS A 101 -8.85 24.26 -21.68
C LYS A 101 -10.10 25.15 -21.67
N LEU A 102 -10.67 25.42 -20.49
CA LEU A 102 -11.85 26.30 -20.33
C LEU A 102 -11.53 27.75 -20.68
N GLU A 103 -10.35 28.26 -20.28
CA GLU A 103 -9.92 29.62 -20.63
C GLU A 103 -9.74 29.87 -22.13
N LYS A 104 -9.61 28.81 -22.95
CA LYS A 104 -9.50 28.95 -24.41
C LYS A 104 -10.85 29.03 -25.13
N PHE A 105 -11.95 28.74 -24.44
CA PHE A 105 -13.30 28.73 -25.01
C PHE A 105 -14.16 29.91 -24.55
N VAL A 106 -13.66 30.72 -23.62
CA VAL A 106 -14.26 32.01 -23.20
C VAL A 106 -13.54 33.12 -23.95
#